data_AF-A0A9W5TSU0-F1
#
_entry.id   AF-A0A9W5TSU0-F1
#
_cell.length_a   1.000
_cell.length_b   1.000
_cell.length_c   1.000
_cell.angle_alpha   90.00
_cell.angle_beta   90.00
_cell.angle_gamma   90.00
#
_symmetry.space_group_name_H-M   'P 1'
#
loop_
_entity.id
_entity.type
_entity.pdbx_description
1 polymer ?
#
loop_
_entity_poly.entity_id
_entity_poly.type
_entity_poly.pdbx_seq_one_letter_code
_entity_poly.pdbx_strand_id
1 'polypeptide(L)'
;MTPLQRYIAEEIATDHVDGLLTRREALRRLSLLGIGAAAATSLIAACSSSDQQGAPSTATSAAPADTSPPGMDSAVSTAAVTWAGPSGELQGAWAEAVRPRGGMLVIHENKGLNDWTRSVAARLAGAGYSSLAVDLLSAQGGTSTFDDPAEATAALGNREPDAMVADLKSGIAEVQRRTPDLRVAAIGFCMGGGLVWRLLDSGAPELAAAFPFYGPTPEDPDFSGSKDVAVLAFYGELDQRVNATEPAAAAALQRAGMVHELVTEPGANHAFFNDTGDRYDPAAAADAWRRVLDWLAAHVG
;
A
#
# COMPACT_ATOMS: atom_id res chain seq x y z
N MET A 1 -16.30 4.23 14.40
CA MET A 1 -14.94 4.02 13.86
C MET A 1 -15.07 3.10 12.66
N THR A 2 -14.66 3.56 11.47
CA THR A 2 -14.66 2.75 10.25
C THR A 2 -13.58 1.65 10.34
N PRO A 3 -13.62 0.60 9.50
CA PRO A 3 -12.56 -0.40 9.45
C PRO A 3 -11.17 0.21 9.17
N LEU A 4 -11.09 1.24 8.32
CA LEU A 4 -9.83 1.92 8.05
C LEU A 4 -9.32 2.71 9.26
N GLN A 5 -10.20 3.46 9.94
CA GLN A 5 -9.81 4.15 11.18
C GLN A 5 -9.33 3.16 12.24
N ARG A 6 -9.97 1.99 12.35
CA ARG A 6 -9.55 0.91 13.26
C ARG A 6 -8.16 0.41 12.90
N TYR A 7 -7.92 0.09 11.63
CA TYR A 7 -6.64 -0.38 11.13
C TYR A 7 -5.50 0.60 11.46
N ILE A 8 -5.68 1.89 11.16
CA ILE A 8 -4.65 2.91 11.44
C ILE A 8 -4.46 3.10 12.96
N ALA A 9 -5.54 3.05 13.74
CA ALA A 9 -5.44 3.15 15.20
C ALA A 9 -4.67 2.00 15.82
N GLU A 10 -4.91 0.77 15.37
CA GLU A 10 -4.16 -0.43 15.79
C GLU A 10 -2.70 -0.32 15.38
N GLU A 11 -2.39 0.16 14.17
CA GLU A 11 -1.02 0.41 13.72
C GLU A 11 -0.28 1.40 14.63
N ILE A 12 -0.90 2.54 14.95
CA ILE A 12 -0.33 3.53 15.88
C ILE A 12 -0.05 2.92 17.26
N ALA A 13 -0.96 2.05 17.74
CA ALA A 13 -0.79 1.38 19.02
C ALA A 13 0.37 0.36 18.98
N THR A 14 0.45 -0.46 17.93
CA THR A 14 1.56 -1.40 17.72
C THR A 14 2.90 -0.68 17.57
N ASP A 15 2.97 0.39 16.79
CA ASP A 15 4.19 1.21 16.65
C ASP A 15 4.70 1.75 17.99
N HIS A 16 3.79 2.03 18.94
CA HIS A 16 4.20 2.40 20.29
C HIS A 16 4.79 1.22 21.06
N VAL A 17 4.16 0.04 20.98
CA VAL A 17 4.62 -1.17 21.66
C VAL A 17 5.98 -1.61 21.13
N ASP A 18 6.20 -1.50 19.82
CA ASP A 18 7.47 -1.78 19.13
C ASP A 18 8.56 -0.75 19.43
N GLY A 19 8.23 0.34 20.15
CA GLY A 19 9.18 1.39 20.52
C GLY A 19 9.46 2.41 19.42
N LEU A 20 8.75 2.36 18.29
CA LEU A 20 8.87 3.32 17.18
C LEU A 20 8.17 4.65 17.50
N LEU A 21 7.15 4.62 18.35
CA LEU A 21 6.47 5.82 18.84
C LEU A 21 6.57 5.95 20.35
N THR A 22 6.81 7.18 20.81
CA THR A 22 6.63 7.50 22.22
C THR A 22 5.15 7.42 22.59
N ARG A 23 4.83 7.08 23.85
CA ARG A 23 3.44 7.05 24.33
C ARG A 23 2.70 8.36 24.09
N ARG A 24 3.39 9.49 24.25
CA ARG A 24 2.82 10.83 24.02
C ARG A 24 2.42 11.01 22.57
N GLU A 25 3.29 10.60 21.65
CA GLU A 25 3.03 10.71 20.22
C GLU A 25 1.92 9.75 19.78
N ALA A 26 1.92 8.51 20.27
CA ALA A 26 0.83 7.56 19.99
C ALA A 26 -0.53 8.12 20.43
N LEU A 27 -0.63 8.67 21.65
CA LEU A 27 -1.86 9.30 22.14
C LEU A 27 -2.26 10.53 21.30
N ARG A 28 -1.29 11.32 20.82
CA ARG A 28 -1.55 12.45 19.93
C ARG A 28 -2.12 11.99 18.58
N ARG A 29 -1.54 10.97 17.95
CA ARG A 29 -2.03 10.46 16.66
C ARG A 29 -3.41 9.83 16.77
N LEU A 30 -3.65 9.06 17.84
CA LEU A 30 -4.97 8.51 18.12
C LEU A 30 -6.02 9.61 18.35
N SER A 31 -5.66 10.72 19.00
CA SER A 31 -6.60 11.84 19.18
C SER A 31 -6.90 12.58 17.88
N LEU A 32 -5.93 12.69 16.95
CA LEU A 32 -6.18 13.22 15.60
C LEU A 32 -7.17 12.36 14.80
N LEU A 33 -7.23 11.05 15.07
CA LEU A 33 -8.25 10.14 14.53
C LEU A 33 -9.61 10.22 15.27
N GLY A 34 -9.76 11.15 16.23
CA GLY A 34 -10.98 11.31 17.02
C GLY A 34 -11.16 10.27 18.13
N ILE A 35 -10.11 9.52 18.49
CA ILE A 35 -10.18 8.50 19.55
C ILE A 35 -10.00 9.16 20.92
N GLY A 36 -10.99 8.98 21.80
CA GLY A 36 -10.94 9.50 23.17
C GLY A 36 -9.83 8.87 24.01
N ALA A 37 -9.25 9.64 24.94
CA ALA A 37 -8.07 9.24 25.72
C ALA A 37 -8.21 7.90 26.47
N ALA A 38 -9.40 7.59 27.00
CA ALA A 38 -9.67 6.31 27.66
C ALA A 38 -9.59 5.14 26.67
N ALA A 39 -10.25 5.26 25.51
CA ALA A 39 -10.21 4.26 24.46
C ALA A 39 -8.79 4.07 23.89
N ALA A 40 -8.06 5.17 23.68
CA ALA A 40 -6.67 5.14 23.23
C ALA A 40 -5.75 4.39 24.22
N THR A 41 -5.95 4.60 25.52
CA THR A 41 -5.18 3.90 26.57
C THR A 41 -5.52 2.41 26.59
N SER A 42 -6.79 2.05 26.48
CA SER A 42 -7.23 0.64 26.40
C SER A 42 -6.68 -0.06 25.16
N LEU A 43 -6.67 0.61 24.01
CA LEU A 43 -6.13 0.07 22.76
C LEU A 43 -4.63 -0.21 22.89
N ILE A 44 -3.85 0.75 23.38
CA ILE A 44 -2.42 0.57 23.63
C ILE A 44 -2.18 -0.63 24.57
N ALA A 45 -2.94 -0.73 25.66
CA ALA A 45 -2.80 -1.83 26.62
C ALA A 45 -3.15 -3.19 26.00
N ALA A 46 -4.17 -3.25 25.14
CA ALA A 46 -4.55 -4.46 24.43
C ALA A 46 -3.41 -4.95 23.51
N CYS A 47 -2.82 -4.05 22.73
CA CYS A 47 -1.68 -4.36 21.86
C CYS A 47 -0.45 -4.85 22.65
N SER A 48 -0.17 -4.26 23.83
CA SER A 48 0.92 -4.72 24.70
C SER A 48 0.69 -6.13 25.29
N SER A 49 -0.56 -6.59 25.34
CA SER A 49 -0.93 -7.89 25.92
C SER A 49 -0.71 -9.04 24.92
N SER A 50 -0.89 -8.76 23.63
CA SER A 50 -0.70 -9.70 22.52
C SER A 50 0.77 -10.09 22.31
N ASP A 51 1.73 -9.22 22.65
CA ASP A 51 3.17 -9.47 22.47
C ASP A 51 3.82 -10.32 23.57
N GLN A 52 3.11 -10.67 24.66
CA GLN A 52 3.65 -11.58 25.68
C GLN A 52 3.73 -13.05 25.23
N GLN A 53 3.33 -13.37 23.98
CA GLN A 53 3.49 -14.69 23.38
C GLN A 53 4.26 -14.60 22.06
N GLY A 54 5.57 -14.32 22.15
CA GLY A 54 6.51 -14.62 21.07
C GLY A 54 7.48 -13.49 20.74
N ALA A 55 8.44 -13.22 21.63
CA ALA A 55 9.65 -12.52 21.24
C ALA A 55 10.88 -13.36 21.63
N PRO A 56 11.56 -14.00 20.67
CA PRO A 56 13.00 -13.99 20.70
C PRO A 56 13.49 -12.65 20.13
N SER A 57 14.11 -11.85 20.99
CA SER A 57 15.10 -10.87 20.55
C SER A 57 16.27 -11.60 19.87
N THR A 58 16.86 -10.92 18.88
CA THR A 58 18.10 -11.24 18.12
C THR A 58 17.92 -12.22 16.95
N ALA A 59 18.46 -11.99 15.76
CA ALA A 59 19.52 -11.08 15.33
C ALA A 59 19.24 -10.58 13.90
N THR A 60 19.53 -9.30 13.66
CA THR A 60 19.75 -8.73 12.33
C THR A 60 20.80 -9.56 11.62
N SER A 61 20.40 -10.37 10.64
CA SER A 61 21.33 -10.81 9.60
C SER A 61 21.59 -9.59 8.73
N ALA A 62 22.65 -8.86 9.04
CA ALA A 62 23.11 -7.74 8.23
C ALA A 62 23.53 -8.28 6.87
N ALA A 63 22.62 -8.23 5.89
CA ALA A 63 22.98 -8.18 4.48
C ALA A 63 23.78 -6.88 4.24
N PRO A 64 24.77 -6.88 3.32
CA PRO A 64 25.69 -5.77 3.16
C PRO A 64 24.95 -4.47 2.80
N ALA A 65 25.30 -3.38 3.49
CA ALA A 65 24.70 -2.05 3.40
C ALA A 65 24.93 -1.29 2.07
N ASP A 66 25.34 -1.99 1.01
CA ASP A 66 25.79 -1.40 -0.27
C ASP A 66 24.84 -1.68 -1.45
N THR A 67 23.72 -2.36 -1.25
CA THR A 67 22.74 -2.55 -2.31
C THR A 67 21.74 -1.40 -2.33
N SER A 68 21.72 -0.63 -3.43
CA SER A 68 20.66 0.36 -3.67
C SER A 68 19.27 -0.29 -3.55
N PRO A 69 18.24 0.42 -3.05
CA PRO A 69 16.89 -0.12 -2.98
C PRO A 69 16.43 -0.64 -4.35
N PRO A 70 15.63 -1.73 -4.40
CA PRO A 70 15.28 -2.38 -5.65
C PRO A 70 14.68 -1.42 -6.68
N GLY A 71 15.21 -1.44 -7.91
CA GLY A 71 14.75 -0.62 -9.04
C GLY A 71 15.23 0.83 -9.05
N MET A 72 15.93 1.30 -8.01
CA MET A 72 16.40 2.70 -7.94
C MET A 72 17.44 3.05 -9.01
N ASP A 73 18.22 2.06 -9.45
CA ASP A 73 19.24 2.19 -10.50
C ASP A 73 18.66 2.55 -11.88
N SER A 74 17.38 2.24 -12.11
CA SER A 74 16.66 2.53 -13.36
C SER A 74 15.59 3.61 -13.21
N ALA A 75 15.41 4.17 -12.02
CA ALA A 75 14.35 5.12 -11.72
C ALA A 75 14.39 6.36 -12.63
N VAL A 76 13.23 6.76 -13.15
CA VAL A 76 13.08 7.95 -14.02
C VAL A 76 12.46 9.13 -13.26
N SER A 77 12.51 10.33 -13.84
CA SER A 77 11.90 11.51 -13.22
C SER A 77 10.37 11.38 -13.14
N THR A 78 9.79 11.90 -12.05
CA THR A 78 8.34 12.09 -11.94
C THR A 78 7.95 13.54 -12.24
N ALA A 79 6.72 13.74 -12.74
CA ALA A 79 6.10 15.05 -12.94
C ALA A 79 4.76 15.11 -12.19
N ALA A 80 4.45 16.26 -11.60
CA ALA A 80 3.14 16.48 -11.01
C ALA A 80 2.08 16.52 -12.13
N VAL A 81 0.95 15.85 -11.91
CA VAL A 81 -0.18 15.82 -12.84
C VAL A 81 -1.49 16.01 -12.09
N THR A 82 -2.49 16.53 -12.79
CA THR A 82 -3.87 16.61 -12.30
C THR A 82 -4.84 16.06 -13.35
N TRP A 83 -6.00 15.59 -12.90
CA TRP A 83 -7.10 15.16 -13.75
C TRP A 83 -8.45 15.34 -13.05
N ALA A 84 -9.53 15.40 -13.84
CA ALA A 84 -10.88 15.43 -13.27
C ALA A 84 -11.22 14.08 -12.63
N GLY A 85 -11.50 14.08 -11.34
CA GLY A 85 -12.00 12.94 -10.57
C GLY A 85 -13.49 13.01 -10.25
N PRO A 86 -14.02 12.01 -9.54
CA PRO A 86 -15.46 11.89 -9.27
C PRO A 86 -16.03 13.03 -8.43
N SER A 87 -15.23 13.57 -7.50
CA SER A 87 -15.66 14.61 -6.54
C SER A 87 -14.85 15.90 -6.62
N GLY A 88 -14.06 16.09 -7.67
CA GLY A 88 -13.16 17.22 -7.83
C GLY A 88 -11.90 16.88 -8.61
N GLU A 89 -10.98 17.83 -8.70
CA GLU A 89 -9.66 17.56 -9.29
C GLU A 89 -8.87 16.59 -8.41
N LEU A 90 -8.29 15.57 -9.02
CA LEU A 90 -7.33 14.66 -8.42
C LEU A 90 -5.92 15.04 -8.89
N GLN A 91 -4.95 14.75 -8.03
CA GLN A 91 -3.55 15.05 -8.23
C GLN A 91 -2.71 13.79 -8.06
N GLY A 92 -1.52 13.79 -8.64
CA GLY A 92 -0.60 12.67 -8.56
C GLY A 92 0.79 12.98 -9.09
N ALA A 93 1.65 11.97 -9.06
CA ALA A 93 2.96 11.98 -9.70
C ALA A 93 2.98 10.98 -10.86
N TRP A 94 3.26 11.46 -12.06
CA TRP A 94 3.40 10.64 -13.25
C TRP A 94 4.86 10.38 -13.56
N ALA A 95 5.21 9.11 -13.79
CA ALA A 95 6.50 8.66 -14.28
C ALA A 95 6.31 7.98 -15.64
N GLU A 96 6.90 8.56 -16.69
CA GLU A 96 6.75 8.02 -18.04
C GLU A 96 7.91 7.07 -18.39
N ALA A 97 7.57 5.83 -18.76
CA ALA A 97 8.56 4.89 -19.26
C ALA A 97 8.97 5.25 -20.69
N VAL A 98 10.26 5.18 -21.01
CA VAL A 98 10.80 5.50 -22.35
C VAL A 98 10.25 4.56 -23.44
N ARG A 99 10.01 3.30 -23.08
CA ARG A 99 9.38 2.28 -23.93
C ARG A 99 8.35 1.52 -23.10
N PRO A 100 7.13 2.05 -22.98
CA PRO A 100 6.14 1.49 -22.08
C PRO A 100 5.66 0.11 -22.57
N ARG A 101 5.64 -0.86 -21.65
CA ARG A 101 5.04 -2.19 -21.82
C ARG A 101 3.68 -2.31 -21.11
N GLY A 102 3.38 -1.38 -20.21
CA GLY A 102 2.14 -1.36 -19.45
C GLY A 102 1.97 -0.05 -18.68
N GLY A 103 0.78 0.14 -18.13
CA GLY A 103 0.46 1.23 -17.22
C GLY A 103 0.35 0.74 -15.77
N MET A 104 0.70 1.60 -14.81
CA MET A 104 0.63 1.29 -13.40
C MET A 104 -0.06 2.38 -12.57
N LEU A 105 -1.05 1.98 -11.76
CA LEU A 105 -1.51 2.80 -10.65
C LEU A 105 -0.74 2.42 -9.38
N VAL A 106 -0.11 3.39 -8.72
CA VAL A 106 0.63 3.22 -7.46
C VAL A 106 -0.14 3.89 -6.33
N ILE A 107 -0.45 3.14 -5.27
CA ILE A 107 -1.26 3.58 -4.13
C ILE A 107 -0.38 3.67 -2.88
N HIS A 108 -0.29 4.86 -2.31
CA HIS A 108 0.59 5.15 -1.16
C HIS A 108 0.13 4.49 0.15
N GLU A 109 1.05 4.46 1.12
CA GLU A 109 0.78 4.10 2.51
C GLU A 109 -0.11 5.15 3.22
N ASN A 110 -0.31 5.02 4.52
CA ASN A 110 -1.09 5.95 5.34
C ASN A 110 -0.45 7.34 5.53
N LYS A 111 0.60 7.70 4.79
CA LYS A 111 1.30 9.00 4.84
C LYS A 111 1.08 9.87 3.60
N GLY A 112 0.24 9.43 2.65
CA GLY A 112 -0.03 10.17 1.43
C GLY A 112 1.08 10.05 0.38
N LEU A 113 0.99 10.88 -0.66
CA LEU A 113 1.94 10.95 -1.78
C LEU A 113 3.26 11.62 -1.38
N ASN A 114 4.08 10.88 -0.64
CA ASN A 114 5.44 11.26 -0.23
C ASN A 114 6.51 10.90 -1.29
N ASP A 115 7.76 11.31 -1.04
CA ASP A 115 8.89 11.07 -1.94
C ASP A 115 9.15 9.59 -2.18
N TRP A 116 8.96 8.75 -1.16
CA TRP A 116 9.11 7.31 -1.31
C TRP A 116 8.11 6.74 -2.31
N THR A 117 6.82 7.10 -2.21
CA THR A 117 5.78 6.64 -3.15
C THR A 117 6.07 7.15 -4.58
N ARG A 118 6.50 8.42 -4.72
CA ARG A 118 6.95 8.97 -6.00
C ARG A 118 8.12 8.16 -6.56
N SER A 119 9.06 7.75 -5.70
CA SER A 119 10.18 6.91 -6.10
C SER A 119 9.73 5.53 -6.58
N VAL A 120 8.67 4.93 -6.01
CA VAL A 120 8.14 3.65 -6.49
C VAL A 120 7.59 3.77 -7.92
N ALA A 121 6.82 4.83 -8.21
CA ALA A 121 6.38 5.10 -9.57
C ALA A 121 7.56 5.31 -10.53
N ALA A 122 8.60 6.02 -10.09
CA ALA A 122 9.83 6.21 -10.86
C ALA A 122 10.55 4.88 -11.17
N ARG A 123 10.69 3.98 -10.18
CA ARG A 123 11.31 2.65 -10.32
C ARG A 123 10.54 1.78 -11.32
N LEU A 124 9.21 1.76 -11.23
CA LEU A 124 8.34 0.98 -12.13
C LEU A 124 8.40 1.50 -13.57
N ALA A 125 8.39 2.82 -13.76
CA ALA A 125 8.56 3.44 -15.08
C ALA A 125 9.95 3.16 -15.66
N GLY A 126 11.00 3.16 -14.81
CA GLY A 126 12.34 2.68 -15.15
C GLY A 126 12.36 1.25 -15.67
N ALA A 127 11.56 0.38 -15.06
CA ALA A 127 11.39 -1.02 -15.47
C ALA A 127 10.50 -1.20 -16.72
N GLY A 128 9.92 -0.14 -17.27
CA GLY A 128 9.10 -0.16 -18.49
C GLY A 128 7.59 -0.03 -18.26
N TYR A 129 7.13 0.32 -17.07
CA TYR A 129 5.70 0.48 -16.77
C TYR A 129 5.38 1.91 -16.37
N SER A 130 4.81 2.70 -17.29
CA SER A 130 4.47 4.10 -17.02
C SER A 130 3.50 4.18 -15.85
N SER A 131 3.82 4.97 -14.84
CA SER A 131 3.23 4.86 -13.50
C SER A 131 2.62 6.17 -13.03
N LEU A 132 1.40 6.10 -12.50
CA LEU A 132 0.74 7.17 -11.77
C LEU A 132 0.72 6.82 -10.28
N ALA A 133 1.44 7.58 -9.46
CA ALA A 133 1.22 7.58 -8.03
C ALA A 133 0.10 8.59 -7.70
N VAL A 134 -1.05 8.09 -7.25
CA VAL A 134 -2.22 8.92 -6.91
C VAL A 134 -2.02 9.61 -5.56
N ASP A 135 -2.55 10.82 -5.40
CA ASP A 135 -2.66 11.48 -4.09
C ASP A 135 -4.09 11.37 -3.55
N LEU A 136 -4.33 10.44 -2.62
CA LEU A 136 -5.65 10.28 -2.01
C LEU A 136 -6.00 11.41 -1.02
N LEU A 137 -5.14 12.42 -0.84
CA LEU A 137 -5.45 13.66 -0.15
C LEU A 137 -5.78 14.82 -1.10
N SER A 138 -5.97 14.56 -2.40
CA SER A 138 -6.30 15.60 -3.41
C SER A 138 -7.47 16.49 -3.00
N ALA A 139 -8.55 15.92 -2.46
CA ALA A 139 -9.72 16.68 -2.01
C ALA A 139 -9.43 17.59 -0.79
N GLN A 140 -8.34 17.32 -0.07
CA GLN A 140 -7.83 18.14 1.04
C GLN A 140 -6.75 19.14 0.59
N GLY A 141 -6.48 19.24 -0.72
CA GLY A 141 -5.44 20.10 -1.30
C GLY A 141 -4.15 19.36 -1.65
N GLY A 142 -4.10 18.05 -1.43
CA GLY A 142 -2.94 17.19 -1.68
C GLY A 142 -2.13 16.92 -0.40
N THR A 143 -1.32 15.86 -0.43
CA THR A 143 -0.49 15.45 0.70
C THR A 143 0.49 16.55 1.12
N SER A 144 0.97 17.37 0.17
CA SER A 144 1.93 18.45 0.44
C SER A 144 1.37 19.63 1.25
N THR A 145 0.06 19.69 1.50
CA THR A 145 -0.53 20.73 2.38
C THR A 145 -0.43 20.40 3.86
N PHE A 146 0.02 19.19 4.20
CA PHE A 146 0.19 18.74 5.57
C PHE A 146 1.67 18.84 5.95
N ASP A 147 2.01 19.77 6.85
CA ASP A 147 3.37 19.89 7.39
C ASP A 147 3.71 18.73 8.36
N ASP A 148 2.68 18.17 9.01
CA ASP A 148 2.80 17.02 9.90
C ASP A 148 2.24 15.74 9.24
N PRO A 149 3.08 14.71 8.99
CA PRO A 149 2.61 13.43 8.46
C PRO A 149 1.50 12.78 9.30
N ALA A 150 1.44 13.02 10.61
CA ALA A 150 0.38 12.50 11.46
C ALA A 150 -0.99 13.10 11.12
N GLU A 151 -1.04 14.37 10.69
CA GLU A 151 -2.27 15.01 10.24
C GLU A 151 -2.72 14.47 8.88
N ALA A 152 -1.78 14.21 7.97
CA ALA A 152 -2.05 13.52 6.71
C ALA A 152 -2.62 12.11 6.96
N THR A 153 -2.01 11.35 7.88
CA THR A 153 -2.50 10.02 8.31
C THR A 153 -3.91 10.10 8.89
N ALA A 154 -4.18 11.08 9.74
CA ALA A 154 -5.52 11.27 10.30
C ALA A 154 -6.54 11.66 9.23
N ALA A 155 -6.16 12.55 8.30
CA ALA A 155 -7.01 12.94 7.18
C ALA A 155 -7.37 11.73 6.31
N LEU A 156 -6.40 10.89 5.95
CA LEU A 156 -6.63 9.64 5.22
C LEU A 156 -7.52 8.66 6.00
N GLY A 157 -7.25 8.48 7.29
CA GLY A 157 -8.05 7.61 8.15
C GLY A 157 -9.51 8.03 8.24
N ASN A 158 -9.79 9.33 8.13
CA ASN A 158 -11.15 9.88 8.16
C ASN A 158 -11.85 9.87 6.79
N ARG A 159 -11.19 9.43 5.72
CA ARG A 159 -11.83 9.32 4.40
C ARG A 159 -12.68 8.05 4.31
N GLU A 160 -13.80 8.18 3.60
CA GLU A 160 -14.65 7.03 3.29
C GLU A 160 -13.95 6.08 2.29
N PRO A 161 -13.86 4.77 2.58
CA PRO A 161 -13.22 3.80 1.70
C PRO A 161 -13.76 3.82 0.27
N ASP A 162 -15.09 3.91 0.09
CA ASP A 162 -15.73 3.88 -1.23
C ASP A 162 -15.38 5.12 -2.06
N ALA A 163 -15.21 6.28 -1.41
CA ALA A 163 -14.74 7.48 -2.08
C ALA A 163 -13.30 7.33 -2.56
N MET A 164 -12.42 6.70 -1.76
CA MET A 164 -11.06 6.39 -2.20
C MET A 164 -11.05 5.38 -3.35
N VAL A 165 -11.89 4.34 -3.31
CA VAL A 165 -12.04 3.39 -4.43
C VAL A 165 -12.51 4.10 -5.71
N ALA A 166 -13.44 5.04 -5.61
CA ALA A 166 -13.87 5.85 -6.76
C ALA A 166 -12.74 6.71 -7.33
N ASP A 167 -11.92 7.33 -6.47
CA ASP A 167 -10.73 8.09 -6.88
C ASP A 167 -9.70 7.17 -7.55
N LEU A 168 -9.51 5.95 -7.04
CA LEU A 168 -8.62 4.94 -7.63
C LEU A 168 -9.09 4.49 -9.01
N LYS A 169 -10.39 4.20 -9.19
CA LYS A 169 -10.97 3.88 -10.51
C LYS A 169 -10.76 5.02 -11.51
N SER A 170 -10.89 6.27 -11.07
CA SER A 170 -10.52 7.43 -11.89
C SER A 170 -9.03 7.47 -12.23
N GLY A 171 -8.16 7.13 -11.27
CA GLY A 171 -6.73 6.98 -11.50
C GLY A 171 -6.38 5.90 -12.53
N ILE A 172 -7.05 4.74 -12.50
CA ILE A 172 -6.89 3.68 -13.51
C ILE A 172 -7.25 4.21 -14.90
N ALA A 173 -8.39 4.91 -15.02
CA ALA A 173 -8.81 5.51 -16.28
C ALA A 173 -7.81 6.57 -16.78
N GLU A 174 -7.18 7.32 -15.88
CA GLU A 174 -6.12 8.27 -16.24
C GLU A 174 -4.85 7.57 -16.73
N VAL A 175 -4.43 6.47 -16.07
CA VAL A 175 -3.33 5.64 -16.55
C VAL A 175 -3.63 5.11 -17.96
N GLN A 176 -4.81 4.54 -18.18
CA GLN A 176 -5.24 4.04 -19.49
C GLN A 176 -5.22 5.12 -20.58
N ARG A 177 -5.63 6.36 -20.26
CA ARG A 177 -5.54 7.49 -21.20
C ARG A 177 -4.11 7.82 -21.60
N ARG A 178 -3.17 7.75 -20.64
CA ARG A 178 -1.76 8.06 -20.86
C ARG A 178 -0.98 6.91 -21.50
N THR A 179 -1.49 5.68 -21.40
CA THR A 179 -0.92 4.48 -22.01
C THR A 179 -1.95 3.79 -22.91
N PRO A 180 -2.39 4.43 -24.02
CA PRO A 180 -3.38 3.83 -24.90
C PRO A 180 -2.88 2.48 -25.43
N ASP A 181 -3.82 1.54 -25.58
CA ASP A 181 -3.59 0.18 -26.09
C ASP A 181 -2.71 -0.73 -25.20
N LEU A 182 -2.24 -0.25 -24.04
CA LEU A 182 -1.48 -1.04 -23.08
C LEU A 182 -2.36 -1.52 -21.92
N ARG A 183 -2.01 -2.68 -21.37
CA ARG A 183 -2.66 -3.21 -20.15
C ARG A 183 -2.24 -2.39 -18.93
N VAL A 184 -3.14 -2.32 -17.96
CA VAL A 184 -2.92 -1.57 -16.70
C VAL A 184 -2.97 -2.51 -15.52
N ALA A 185 -2.14 -2.26 -14.51
CA ALA A 185 -2.19 -2.94 -13.23
C ALA A 185 -2.35 -1.92 -12.07
N ALA A 186 -2.52 -2.41 -10.85
CA ALA A 186 -2.47 -1.59 -9.64
C ALA A 186 -1.56 -2.21 -8.57
N ILE A 187 -0.75 -1.39 -7.91
CA ILE A 187 0.11 -1.79 -6.79
C ILE A 187 -0.13 -0.83 -5.62
N GLY A 188 -0.18 -1.36 -4.40
CA GLY A 188 -0.42 -0.53 -3.22
C GLY A 188 0.20 -1.13 -1.97
N PHE A 189 0.59 -0.25 -1.05
CA PHE A 189 1.38 -0.60 0.13
C PHE A 189 0.66 -0.19 1.42
N CYS A 190 0.68 -1.03 2.47
CA CYS A 190 0.02 -0.74 3.76
C CYS A 190 -1.49 -0.46 3.53
N MET A 191 -1.97 0.73 3.88
CA MET A 191 -3.30 1.21 3.53
C MET A 191 -3.60 1.05 2.03
N GLY A 192 -2.63 1.39 1.18
CA GLY A 192 -2.73 1.22 -0.26
C GLY A 192 -2.90 -0.24 -0.68
N GLY A 193 -2.27 -1.19 0.02
CA GLY A 193 -2.46 -2.62 -0.21
C GLY A 193 -3.87 -3.07 0.12
N GLY A 194 -4.41 -2.58 1.24
CA GLY A 194 -5.83 -2.79 1.59
C GLY A 194 -6.79 -2.16 0.59
N LEU A 195 -6.41 -1.02 -0.01
CA LEU A 195 -7.17 -0.39 -1.07
C LEU A 195 -7.10 -1.15 -2.40
N VAL A 196 -6.01 -1.87 -2.70
CA VAL A 196 -5.99 -2.81 -3.84
C VAL A 196 -7.02 -3.93 -3.62
N TRP A 197 -7.08 -4.51 -2.42
CA TRP A 197 -8.11 -5.51 -2.10
C TRP A 197 -9.53 -4.96 -2.26
N ARG A 198 -9.80 -3.75 -1.76
CA ARG A 198 -11.10 -3.08 -1.92
C ARG A 198 -11.42 -2.73 -3.37
N LEU A 199 -10.41 -2.39 -4.17
CA LEU A 199 -10.58 -2.15 -5.59
C LEU A 199 -11.04 -3.42 -6.30
N LEU A 200 -10.42 -4.57 -6.00
CA LEU A 200 -10.83 -5.87 -6.53
C LEU A 200 -12.25 -6.27 -6.08
N ASP A 201 -12.57 -6.05 -4.80
CA ASP A 201 -13.88 -6.29 -4.19
C ASP A 201 -14.99 -5.45 -4.86
N SER A 202 -14.66 -4.20 -5.22
CA SER A 202 -15.59 -3.30 -5.92
C SER A 202 -15.78 -3.60 -7.42
N GLY A 203 -15.05 -4.59 -7.96
CA GLY A 203 -14.95 -4.88 -9.39
C GLY A 203 -14.02 -3.90 -10.13
N ALA A 204 -12.94 -4.41 -10.69
CA ALA A 204 -11.96 -3.68 -11.50
C ALA A 204 -11.53 -4.51 -12.73
N PRO A 205 -12.46 -4.88 -13.63
CA PRO A 205 -12.16 -5.72 -14.79
C PRO A 205 -11.19 -5.06 -15.79
N GLU A 206 -10.90 -3.77 -15.64
CA GLU A 206 -9.95 -3.02 -16.43
C GLU A 206 -8.48 -3.37 -16.11
N LEU A 207 -8.22 -3.99 -14.96
CA LEU A 207 -6.88 -4.37 -14.55
C LEU A 207 -6.47 -5.72 -15.16
N ALA A 208 -5.21 -5.84 -15.55
CA ALA A 208 -4.59 -7.11 -15.92
C ALA A 208 -3.90 -7.78 -14.72
N ALA A 209 -3.37 -6.99 -13.78
CA ALA A 209 -2.75 -7.50 -12.56
C ALA A 209 -2.94 -6.57 -11.36
N ALA A 210 -2.82 -7.12 -10.15
CA ALA A 210 -2.94 -6.38 -8.90
C ALA A 210 -1.92 -6.86 -7.85
N PHE A 211 -1.33 -5.92 -7.11
CA PHE A 211 -0.25 -6.16 -6.16
C PHE A 211 -0.53 -5.54 -4.79
N PRO A 212 -1.31 -6.22 -3.92
CA PRO A 212 -1.47 -5.83 -2.53
C PRO A 212 -0.21 -6.13 -1.72
N PHE A 213 0.44 -5.11 -1.16
CA PHE A 213 1.58 -5.26 -0.25
C PHE A 213 1.16 -4.94 1.18
N TYR A 214 1.31 -5.92 2.08
CA TYR A 214 1.12 -5.82 3.54
C TYR A 214 -0.08 -4.96 3.91
N GLY A 215 -1.20 -5.17 3.24
CA GLY A 215 -2.44 -4.42 3.41
C GLY A 215 -3.59 -5.34 3.80
N PRO A 216 -4.48 -4.90 4.71
CA PRO A 216 -5.53 -5.76 5.24
C PRO A 216 -6.61 -6.03 4.18
N THR A 217 -7.04 -7.27 4.08
CA THR A 217 -8.19 -7.66 3.26
C THR A 217 -9.49 -7.24 3.97
N PRO A 218 -10.51 -6.72 3.26
CA PRO A 218 -11.82 -6.45 3.88
C PRO A 218 -12.49 -7.74 4.39
N GLU A 219 -13.46 -7.59 5.29
CA GLU A 219 -14.30 -8.70 5.75
C GLU A 219 -15.19 -9.21 4.61
N ASP A 220 -15.34 -10.53 4.48
CA ASP A 220 -16.17 -11.21 3.47
C ASP A 220 -16.00 -10.72 2.02
N PRO A 221 -14.77 -10.71 1.46
CA PRO A 221 -14.53 -10.16 0.13
C PRO A 221 -15.20 -10.95 -1.00
N ASP A 222 -15.68 -10.24 -2.02
CA ASP A 222 -16.18 -10.75 -3.29
C ASP A 222 -15.39 -10.20 -4.48
N PHE A 223 -14.46 -11.00 -5.00
CA PHE A 223 -13.64 -10.61 -6.15
C PHE A 223 -14.24 -11.04 -7.51
N SER A 224 -15.50 -11.47 -7.56
CA SER A 224 -16.12 -11.97 -8.80
C SER A 224 -16.16 -10.93 -9.92
N GLY A 225 -16.30 -9.64 -9.58
CA GLY A 225 -16.23 -8.52 -10.53
C GLY A 225 -14.83 -8.27 -11.11
N SER A 226 -13.81 -8.92 -10.58
CA SER A 226 -12.39 -8.77 -10.97
C SER A 226 -11.75 -10.11 -11.35
N LYS A 227 -12.55 -11.12 -11.69
CA LYS A 227 -12.10 -12.52 -11.87
C LYS A 227 -10.93 -12.74 -12.85
N ASP A 228 -10.76 -11.83 -13.82
CA ASP A 228 -9.74 -11.94 -14.87
C ASP A 228 -8.42 -11.21 -14.50
N VAL A 229 -8.35 -10.58 -13.31
CA VAL A 229 -7.15 -9.92 -12.79
C VAL A 229 -6.19 -10.94 -12.17
N ALA A 230 -4.91 -10.91 -12.55
CA ALA A 230 -3.87 -11.75 -11.94
C ALA A 230 -3.30 -11.11 -10.66
N VAL A 231 -3.41 -11.77 -9.51
CA VAL A 231 -3.06 -11.18 -8.20
C VAL A 231 -1.76 -11.75 -7.66
N LEU A 232 -0.81 -10.89 -7.32
CA LEU A 232 0.39 -11.25 -6.56
C LEU A 232 0.44 -10.41 -5.28
N ALA A 233 0.14 -11.02 -4.14
CA ALA A 233 0.09 -10.33 -2.87
C ALA A 233 1.27 -10.70 -1.96
N PHE A 234 1.72 -9.73 -1.16
CA PHE A 234 2.88 -9.86 -0.29
C PHE A 234 2.52 -9.60 1.17
N TYR A 235 3.02 -10.46 2.04
CA TYR A 235 2.88 -10.41 3.50
C TYR A 235 4.26 -10.47 4.15
N GLY A 236 4.43 -9.87 5.32
CA GLY A 236 5.62 -10.06 6.16
C GLY A 236 5.34 -11.13 7.20
N GLU A 237 6.24 -12.11 7.38
CA GLU A 237 6.06 -13.18 8.38
C GLU A 237 5.72 -12.64 9.79
N LEU A 238 6.29 -11.49 10.16
CA LEU A 238 6.12 -10.88 11.48
C LEU A 238 4.88 -9.97 11.59
N ASP A 239 4.19 -9.66 10.48
CA ASP A 239 3.02 -8.76 10.46
C ASP A 239 1.72 -9.49 10.80
N GLN A 240 1.60 -9.93 12.05
CA GLN A 240 0.48 -10.76 12.52
C GLN A 240 -0.89 -10.11 12.28
N ARG A 241 -0.97 -8.77 12.34
CA ARG A 241 -2.22 -8.02 12.18
C ARG A 241 -2.77 -8.10 10.76
N VAL A 242 -1.91 -7.96 9.74
CA VAL A 242 -2.33 -8.10 8.34
C VAL A 242 -2.49 -9.57 7.97
N ASN A 243 -1.60 -10.43 8.44
CA ASN A 243 -1.62 -11.88 8.15
C ASN A 243 -2.92 -12.55 8.62
N ALA A 244 -3.55 -12.03 9.69
CA ALA A 244 -4.87 -12.47 10.13
C ALA A 244 -5.97 -12.35 9.05
N THR A 245 -5.78 -11.50 8.04
CA THR A 245 -6.73 -11.29 6.93
C THR A 245 -6.41 -12.11 5.68
N GLU A 246 -5.22 -12.72 5.58
CA GLU A 246 -4.78 -13.51 4.42
C GLU A 246 -5.74 -14.69 4.09
N PRO A 247 -6.24 -15.48 5.07
CA PRO A 247 -7.12 -16.60 4.75
C PRO A 247 -8.42 -16.17 4.04
N ALA A 248 -8.94 -14.97 4.34
CA ALA A 248 -10.12 -14.43 3.69
C ALA A 248 -9.83 -14.07 2.21
N ALA A 249 -8.67 -13.47 1.94
CA ALA A 249 -8.22 -13.20 0.58
C ALA A 249 -8.05 -14.50 -0.22
N ALA A 250 -7.32 -15.48 0.33
CA ALA A 250 -7.08 -16.77 -0.31
C ALA A 250 -8.40 -17.46 -0.69
N ALA A 251 -9.36 -17.52 0.25
CA ALA A 251 -10.66 -18.12 0.02
C ALA A 251 -11.46 -17.41 -1.09
N ALA A 252 -11.43 -16.07 -1.13
CA ALA A 252 -12.14 -15.30 -2.14
C ALA A 252 -11.50 -15.39 -3.54
N LEU A 253 -10.16 -15.34 -3.61
CA LEU A 253 -9.41 -15.57 -4.85
C LEU A 253 -9.71 -16.95 -5.44
N GLN A 254 -9.69 -17.99 -4.60
CA GLN A 254 -10.02 -19.36 -5.01
C GLN A 254 -11.48 -19.47 -5.48
N ARG A 255 -12.42 -18.86 -4.75
CA ARG A 255 -13.86 -18.88 -5.09
C ARG A 255 -14.14 -18.17 -6.41
N ALA A 256 -13.46 -17.07 -6.68
CA ALA A 256 -13.57 -16.32 -7.93
C ALA A 256 -12.82 -16.99 -9.09
N GLY A 257 -11.96 -17.98 -8.83
CA GLY A 257 -11.18 -18.69 -9.84
C GLY A 257 -10.03 -17.85 -10.43
N MET A 258 -9.52 -16.90 -9.65
CA MET A 258 -8.49 -15.95 -10.12
C MET A 258 -7.11 -16.59 -10.18
N VAL A 259 -6.28 -16.16 -11.14
CA VAL A 259 -4.84 -16.46 -11.13
C VAL A 259 -4.22 -15.69 -9.97
N HIS A 260 -3.62 -16.39 -9.01
CA HIS A 260 -3.06 -15.72 -7.84
C HIS A 260 -1.86 -16.43 -7.22
N GLU A 261 -1.00 -15.64 -6.56
CA GLU A 261 0.03 -16.08 -5.62
C GLU A 261 0.00 -15.17 -4.38
N LEU A 262 0.13 -15.78 -3.20
CA LEU A 262 0.27 -15.09 -1.92
C LEU A 262 1.66 -15.44 -1.37
N VAL A 263 2.52 -14.44 -1.21
CA VAL A 263 3.91 -14.61 -0.79
C VAL A 263 4.06 -14.05 0.62
N THR A 264 4.59 -14.85 1.53
CA THR A 264 4.99 -14.41 2.87
C THR A 264 6.51 -14.33 2.93
N GLU A 265 7.03 -13.12 3.06
CA GLU A 265 8.47 -12.85 3.13
C GLU A 265 9.02 -13.24 4.51
N PRO A 266 9.97 -14.20 4.59
CA PRO A 266 10.51 -14.67 5.86
C PRO A 266 11.25 -13.58 6.62
N GLY A 267 11.03 -13.47 7.92
CA GLY A 267 11.66 -12.48 8.80
C GLY A 267 11.24 -11.03 8.57
N ALA A 268 10.45 -10.74 7.53
CA ALA A 268 10.00 -9.40 7.21
C ALA A 268 8.83 -8.98 8.12
N ASN A 269 8.79 -7.69 8.47
CA ASN A 269 7.69 -7.07 9.21
C ASN A 269 6.85 -6.18 8.28
N HIS A 270 5.82 -5.52 8.82
CA HIS A 270 5.03 -4.52 8.12
C HIS A 270 5.92 -3.47 7.45
N ALA A 271 5.53 -3.00 6.25
CA ALA A 271 6.28 -2.00 5.48
C ALA A 271 7.72 -2.41 5.10
N PHE A 272 8.03 -3.71 5.00
CA PHE A 272 9.37 -4.20 4.66
C PHE A 272 9.94 -3.66 3.34
N PHE A 273 9.08 -3.26 2.40
CA PHE A 273 9.49 -2.71 1.10
C PHE A 273 9.86 -1.21 1.18
N ASN A 274 9.48 -0.52 2.25
CA ASN A 274 9.72 0.91 2.38
C ASN A 274 11.13 1.21 2.88
N ASP A 275 12.04 1.50 1.94
CA ASP A 275 13.46 1.82 2.17
C ASP A 275 13.74 3.14 2.91
N THR A 276 12.70 3.86 3.35
CA THR A 276 12.84 5.05 4.21
C THR A 276 12.49 4.80 5.67
N GLY A 277 11.98 3.60 6.01
CA GLY A 277 11.52 3.25 7.35
C GLY A 277 12.41 2.23 8.07
N ASP A 278 12.30 2.19 9.40
CA ASP A 278 13.08 1.28 10.26
C ASP A 278 12.76 -0.21 10.06
N ARG A 279 11.62 -0.51 9.43
CA ARG A 279 11.18 -1.88 9.12
C ARG A 279 11.65 -2.38 7.75
N TYR A 280 12.42 -1.59 7.00
CA TYR A 280 12.95 -2.00 5.70
C TYR A 280 13.75 -3.30 5.80
N ASP A 281 13.39 -4.29 4.99
CA ASP A 281 14.16 -5.52 4.82
C ASP A 281 14.64 -5.61 3.37
N PRO A 282 15.95 -5.44 3.12
CA PRO A 282 16.47 -5.41 1.75
C PRO A 282 16.36 -6.75 1.02
N ALA A 283 16.37 -7.88 1.74
CA ALA A 283 16.27 -9.19 1.12
C ALA A 283 14.83 -9.46 0.66
N ALA A 284 13.86 -9.22 1.55
CA ALA A 284 12.44 -9.32 1.23
C ALA A 284 12.04 -8.31 0.14
N ALA A 285 12.54 -7.07 0.22
CA ALA A 285 12.25 -6.06 -0.80
C ALA A 285 12.80 -6.45 -2.18
N ALA A 286 14.00 -7.02 -2.23
CA ALA A 286 14.61 -7.48 -3.49
C ALA A 286 13.85 -8.68 -4.09
N ASP A 287 13.42 -9.65 -3.26
CA ASP A 287 12.62 -10.78 -3.74
C ASP A 287 11.26 -10.33 -4.27
N ALA A 288 10.55 -9.50 -3.50
CA ALA A 288 9.26 -8.96 -3.90
C ALA A 288 9.35 -8.14 -5.19
N TRP A 289 10.37 -7.28 -5.34
CA TRP A 289 10.58 -6.51 -6.56
C TRP A 289 10.79 -7.41 -7.78
N ARG A 290 11.64 -8.43 -7.67
CA ARG A 290 11.88 -9.38 -8.76
C ARG A 290 10.58 -10.07 -9.17
N ARG A 291 9.80 -10.57 -8.21
CA ARG A 291 8.52 -11.24 -8.46
C ARG A 291 7.49 -10.31 -9.08
N VAL A 292 7.42 -9.05 -8.65
CA VAL A 292 6.56 -8.03 -9.29
C VAL A 292 6.92 -7.87 -10.77
N LEU A 293 8.20 -7.72 -11.10
CA LEU A 293 8.63 -7.58 -12.50
C LEU A 293 8.34 -8.83 -13.33
N ASP A 294 8.58 -10.02 -12.77
CA ASP A 294 8.27 -11.30 -13.42
C ASP A 294 6.76 -11.43 -13.71
N TRP A 295 5.92 -11.08 -12.73
CA TRP A 295 4.46 -11.12 -12.86
C TRP A 295 3.93 -10.08 -13.85
N LEU A 296 4.48 -8.86 -13.83
CA LEU A 296 4.17 -7.82 -14.79
C LEU A 296 4.55 -8.23 -16.21
N ALA A 297 5.68 -8.90 -16.41
CA ALA A 297 6.09 -9.43 -17.70
C ALA A 297 5.15 -10.55 -18.21
N ALA A 298 4.60 -11.36 -17.31
CA ALA A 298 3.69 -12.44 -17.67
C ALA A 298 2.25 -11.99 -17.97
N HIS A 299 1.75 -10.96 -17.26
CA HIS A 299 0.33 -10.61 -17.27
C HIS A 299 0.00 -9.24 -17.90
N VAL A 300 0.97 -8.31 -17.92
CA VAL A 300 0.75 -6.93 -18.39
C VAL A 300 1.49 -6.65 -19.71
N GLY A 301 2.78 -6.98 -19.76
CA GLY A 301 3.71 -6.62 -20.84
C GLY A 301 3.76 -7.55 -22.04
#